data_AF-A0A3E2CLZ8-F1
#
_entry.id   AF-A0A3E2CLZ8-F1
#
_cell.length_a   1.000
_cell.length_b   1.000
_cell.length_c   1.000
_cell.angle_alpha   90.00
_cell.angle_beta   90.00
_cell.angle_gamma   90.00
#
_symmetry.space_group_name_H-M   'P 1'
#
loop_
_entity.id
_entity.type
_entity.pdbx_description
1 polymer ?
#
loop_
_entity_poly.entity_id
_entity_poly.type
_entity_poly.pdbx_seq_one_letter_code
_entity_poly.pdbx_strand_id
1 'polypeptide(L)'
;MNIRKICISCVAVLGMLASVSACGSNSAGVTDTKKDKGLPVMGEALKYNPNHLVNQGKPIALEYWSWGDSSTDPIYDMIKQYTKIYPNVTFKTKNVAWDDYWTKLPLALKGKSGPALFNIHNSKDELIRPYAADYNVDKAAMEADYSSSVAHEDSNGKVKYIDSVINTGNI
;
A
#
# COMPACT_ATOMS: atom_id res chain seq x y z
N MET A 1 -11.24 -2.09 16.81
CA MET A 1 -10.15 -2.69 16.02
C MET A 1 -8.83 -2.08 16.50
N ASN A 2 -7.89 -2.87 17.04
CA ASN A 2 -6.66 -2.35 17.63
C ASN A 2 -5.82 -1.63 16.56
N ILE A 3 -5.44 -0.38 16.80
CA ILE A 3 -4.57 0.45 15.93
C ILE A 3 -3.28 -0.30 15.52
N ARG A 4 -2.83 -1.23 16.37
CA ARG A 4 -1.72 -2.16 16.10
C ARG A 4 -1.96 -3.09 14.91
N LYS A 5 -3.19 -3.55 14.67
CA LYS A 5 -3.56 -4.45 13.56
C LYS A 5 -3.64 -3.71 12.21
N ILE A 6 -4.17 -2.48 12.22
CA ILE A 6 -4.24 -1.63 11.01
C ILE A 6 -2.85 -1.22 10.54
N CYS A 7 -1.91 -0.93 11.46
CA CYS A 7 -0.55 -0.54 11.10
C CYS A 7 0.25 -1.64 10.37
N ILE A 8 -0.14 -2.91 10.48
CA ILE A 8 0.61 -4.05 9.92
C ILE A 8 0.31 -4.24 8.42
N SER A 9 -0.91 -3.92 7.96
CA SER A 9 -1.39 -4.21 6.61
C SER A 9 -0.64 -3.46 5.53
N CYS A 10 -0.51 -2.13 5.67
CA CYS A 10 0.19 -1.37 4.63
C CYS A 10 1.71 -1.41 4.81
N VAL A 11 2.23 -1.69 6.02
CA VAL A 11 3.68 -1.81 6.22
C VAL A 11 4.23 -3.07 5.53
N ALA A 12 3.49 -4.19 5.54
CA ALA A 12 3.84 -5.38 4.77
C ALA A 12 3.76 -5.13 3.25
N VAL A 13 2.66 -4.53 2.76
CA VAL A 13 2.47 -4.25 1.32
C VAL A 13 3.46 -3.20 0.79
N LEU A 14 3.77 -2.16 1.57
CA LEU A 14 4.78 -1.15 1.21
C LEU A 14 6.21 -1.72 1.25
N GLY A 15 6.50 -2.65 2.16
CA GLY A 15 7.78 -3.35 2.21
C GLY A 15 7.98 -4.35 1.08
N MET A 16 6.92 -4.75 0.37
CA MET A 16 7.00 -5.59 -0.84
C MET A 16 7.35 -4.80 -2.10
N LEU A 17 7.45 -3.46 -2.03
CA LEU A 17 7.85 -2.61 -3.15
C LEU A 17 9.35 -2.69 -3.49
N ALA A 18 10.05 -3.76 -3.08
CA ALA A 18 11.47 -3.99 -3.34
C ALA A 18 11.82 -4.07 -4.84
N SER A 19 10.83 -4.13 -5.74
CA SER A 19 11.01 -4.16 -7.20
C SER A 19 10.33 -3.02 -7.95
N VAL A 20 9.82 -1.98 -7.28
CA VAL A 20 9.33 -0.81 -8.02
C VAL A 20 10.54 -0.06 -8.53
N SER A 21 10.89 -0.32 -9.79
CA SER A 21 11.82 0.48 -10.58
C SER A 21 11.31 1.91 -10.62
N ALA A 22 11.70 2.71 -9.63
CA ALA A 22 11.45 4.13 -9.60
C ALA A 22 11.99 4.72 -10.91
N CYS A 23 11.13 5.37 -11.69
CA CYS A 23 11.54 6.05 -12.91
C CYS A 23 12.53 7.16 -12.56
N GLY A 24 13.83 6.86 -12.66
CA GLY A 24 14.88 7.65 -13.30
C GLY A 24 14.99 9.14 -12.96
N SER A 25 14.47 9.58 -11.83
CA SER A 25 14.60 10.96 -11.37
C SER A 25 15.56 10.92 -10.19
N ASN A 26 16.69 11.63 -10.29
CA ASN A 26 17.57 11.95 -9.17
C ASN A 26 16.71 12.51 -8.03
N SER A 27 16.21 11.63 -7.18
CA SER A 27 15.33 12.00 -6.09
C SER A 27 16.23 12.59 -5.04
N ALA A 28 16.27 13.92 -4.96
CA ALA A 28 16.84 14.62 -3.83
C ALA A 28 16.13 14.09 -2.57
N GLY A 29 16.85 13.38 -1.72
CA GLY A 29 16.26 12.67 -0.60
C GLY A 29 17.32 12.08 0.32
N VAL A 30 16.86 11.53 1.44
CA VAL A 30 17.73 10.96 2.47
C VAL A 30 18.19 9.57 2.03
N THR A 31 19.48 9.30 2.07
CA THR A 31 19.99 7.93 2.00
C THR A 31 19.86 7.28 3.38
N ASP A 32 19.15 6.17 3.46
CA ASP A 32 18.99 5.39 4.69
C ASP A 32 20.10 4.34 4.78
N THR A 33 20.94 4.46 5.80
CA THR A 33 22.02 3.51 6.08
C THR A 33 21.71 2.58 7.25
N LYS A 34 20.61 2.83 7.98
CA LYS A 34 20.26 2.10 9.19
C LYS A 34 19.39 0.90 8.83
N LYS A 35 20.01 -0.23 8.51
CA LYS A 35 19.30 -1.49 8.22
C LYS A 35 18.46 -1.95 9.41
N ASP A 36 19.05 -1.98 10.60
CA ASP A 36 18.34 -2.37 11.81
C ASP A 36 17.59 -1.17 12.41
N LYS A 37 16.25 -1.23 12.39
CA LYS A 37 15.39 -0.16 12.90
C LYS A 37 15.22 -0.23 14.41
N GLY A 38 15.66 -1.33 15.05
CA GLY A 38 15.42 -1.60 16.47
C GLY A 38 13.94 -1.85 16.78
N LEU A 39 13.16 -2.27 15.77
CA LEU A 39 11.74 -2.53 15.89
C LEU A 39 11.46 -4.03 15.92
N PRO A 40 10.50 -4.52 16.71
CA PRO A 40 10.13 -5.93 16.69
C PRO A 40 9.50 -6.30 15.33
N VAL A 41 9.52 -7.60 15.02
CA VAL A 41 8.70 -8.15 13.93
C VAL A 41 7.23 -7.83 14.21
N MET A 42 6.56 -7.26 13.22
CA MET A 42 5.15 -6.89 13.28
C MET A 42 4.29 -8.03 12.68
N GLY A 43 3.00 -8.12 13.03
CA GLY A 43 2.11 -9.18 12.52
C GLY A 43 1.79 -10.29 13.53
N GLU A 44 0.62 -10.93 13.38
CA GLU A 44 0.21 -12.13 14.14
C GLU A 44 0.50 -13.39 13.33
N ALA A 45 -0.24 -13.64 12.25
CA ALA A 45 0.09 -14.70 11.29
C ALA A 45 0.96 -14.15 10.15
N LEU A 46 0.59 -12.99 9.57
CA LEU A 46 1.34 -12.35 8.50
C LEU A 46 2.46 -11.50 9.08
N LYS A 47 3.67 -12.04 9.11
CA LYS A 47 4.84 -11.38 9.72
C LYS A 47 5.51 -10.39 8.77
N TYR A 48 5.90 -9.25 9.32
CA TYR A 48 6.74 -8.26 8.66
C TYR A 48 7.93 -7.87 9.53
N ASN A 49 9.15 -8.02 9.00
CA ASN A 49 10.36 -7.58 9.68
C ASN A 49 10.76 -6.17 9.19
N PRO A 50 10.60 -5.11 10.01
CA PRO A 50 10.95 -3.76 9.60
C PRO A 50 12.46 -3.50 9.49
N ASN A 51 13.30 -4.40 10.03
CA ASN A 51 14.76 -4.24 10.11
C ASN A 51 15.47 -4.59 8.80
N HIS A 52 15.18 -3.82 7.77
CA HIS A 52 15.84 -3.88 6.47
C HIS A 52 15.96 -2.49 5.83
N LEU A 53 16.66 -2.42 4.69
CA LEU A 53 16.71 -1.22 3.85
C LEU A 53 15.71 -1.34 2.71
N VAL A 54 14.85 -0.33 2.56
CA VAL A 54 13.98 -0.21 1.38
C VAL A 54 14.79 0.40 0.25
N ASN A 55 14.65 -0.11 -0.98
CA ASN A 55 15.39 0.37 -2.16
C ASN A 55 16.92 0.46 -1.91
N GLN A 56 17.48 -0.50 -1.18
CA GLN A 56 18.91 -0.52 -0.82
C GLN A 56 19.37 0.75 -0.07
N GLY A 57 18.45 1.47 0.58
CA GLY A 57 18.72 2.73 1.27
C GLY A 57 18.70 3.97 0.37
N LYS A 58 18.63 3.80 -0.96
CA LYS A 58 18.59 4.93 -1.90
C LYS A 58 17.25 5.66 -1.81
N PRO A 59 17.22 6.99 -1.99
CA PRO A 59 15.98 7.74 -2.07
C PRO A 59 15.01 7.17 -3.09
N ILE A 60 13.73 7.09 -2.73
CA ILE A 60 12.64 6.71 -3.62
C ILE A 60 11.40 7.57 -3.32
N ALA A 61 10.75 8.03 -4.39
CA ALA A 61 9.48 8.73 -4.32
C ALA A 61 8.38 7.85 -4.91
N LEU A 62 7.31 7.67 -4.15
CA LEU A 62 6.13 6.90 -4.52
C LEU A 62 4.93 7.83 -4.63
N GLU A 63 4.02 7.57 -5.57
CA GLU A 63 2.73 8.26 -5.60
C GLU A 63 1.63 7.41 -4.97
N TYR A 64 0.76 8.06 -4.20
CA TYR A 64 -0.46 7.48 -3.64
C TYR A 64 -1.67 8.26 -4.13
N TRP A 65 -2.66 7.59 -4.74
CA TRP A 65 -3.88 8.22 -5.22
C TRP A 65 -5.10 7.78 -4.39
N SER A 66 -5.88 8.75 -3.90
CA SER A 66 -7.13 8.49 -3.17
C SER A 66 -8.23 9.48 -3.56
N TRP A 67 -9.49 9.13 -3.33
CA TRP A 67 -10.60 10.10 -3.30
C TRP A 67 -10.84 10.68 -1.90
N GLY A 68 -10.39 9.98 -0.86
CA GLY A 68 -10.36 10.47 0.51
C GLY A 68 -9.15 11.37 0.77
N ASP A 69 -9.21 12.10 1.86
CA ASP A 69 -8.14 12.98 2.32
C ASP A 69 -7.60 12.52 3.68
N SER A 70 -6.65 13.26 4.26
CA SER A 70 -6.06 12.88 5.54
C SER A 70 -7.02 12.83 6.73
N SER A 71 -8.26 13.33 6.59
CA SER A 71 -9.28 13.26 7.64
C SER A 71 -10.16 12.03 7.55
N THR A 72 -10.26 11.42 6.36
CA THR A 72 -11.18 10.32 6.05
C THR A 72 -10.47 9.03 5.66
N ASP A 73 -9.22 9.14 5.22
CA ASP A 73 -8.42 8.04 4.70
C ASP A 73 -7.24 7.71 5.64
N PRO A 74 -7.28 6.56 6.35
CA PRO A 74 -6.25 6.20 7.31
C PRO A 74 -4.88 5.98 6.67
N ILE A 75 -4.81 5.74 5.36
CA ILE A 75 -3.53 5.51 4.65
C ILE A 75 -2.60 6.71 4.77
N TYR A 76 -3.12 7.94 4.90
CA TYR A 76 -2.29 9.13 5.11
C TYR A 76 -1.47 9.06 6.40
N ASP A 77 -2.06 8.60 7.50
CA ASP A 77 -1.34 8.44 8.77
C ASP A 77 -0.40 7.24 8.74
N MET A 78 -0.75 6.19 7.99
CA MET A 78 0.13 5.05 7.78
C MET A 78 1.37 5.43 6.98
N ILE A 79 1.22 6.23 5.93
CA ILE A 79 2.33 6.82 5.16
C ILE A 79 3.25 7.61 6.09
N LYS A 80 2.71 8.47 6.96
CA LYS A 80 3.51 9.23 7.94
C LYS A 80 4.28 8.32 8.90
N GLN A 81 3.70 7.20 9.32
CA GLN A 81 4.39 6.23 10.18
C GLN A 81 5.47 5.46 9.42
N TYR A 82 5.18 5.06 8.19
CA TYR A 82 6.13 4.35 7.34
C TYR A 82 7.37 5.20 7.02
N THR A 83 7.19 6.49 6.69
CA THR A 83 8.32 7.40 6.41
C THR A 83 9.18 7.71 7.63
N LYS A 84 8.64 7.58 8.86
CA LYS A 84 9.44 7.65 10.09
C LYS A 84 10.38 6.43 10.25
N ILE A 85 9.96 5.26 9.78
CA ILE A 85 10.76 4.03 9.81
C ILE A 85 11.78 4.03 8.66
N TYR A 86 11.37 4.51 7.49
CA TYR A 86 12.14 4.53 6.24
C TYR A 86 12.26 5.95 5.69
N PRO A 87 13.23 6.75 6.17
CA PRO A 87 13.37 8.16 5.78
C PRO A 87 13.79 8.35 4.32
N ASN A 88 14.29 7.30 3.65
CA ASN A 88 14.59 7.31 2.22
C ASN A 88 13.35 7.17 1.33
N VAL A 89 12.19 6.85 1.89
CA VAL A 89 10.94 6.72 1.16
C VAL A 89 10.11 7.98 1.35
N THR A 90 9.69 8.59 0.25
CA THR A 90 8.80 9.75 0.25
C THR A 90 7.53 9.43 -0.52
N PHE A 91 6.43 10.07 -0.15
CA PHE A 91 5.15 9.88 -0.81
C PHE A 91 4.61 11.20 -1.32
N LYS A 92 4.17 11.21 -2.58
CA LYS A 92 3.36 12.27 -3.16
C LYS A 92 1.92 11.79 -3.22
N THR A 93 1.07 12.38 -2.38
CA THR A 93 -0.35 12.05 -2.35
C THR A 93 -1.11 12.88 -3.37
N LYS A 94 -1.99 12.23 -4.14
CA LYS A 94 -2.90 12.90 -5.07
C LYS A 94 -4.34 12.57 -4.68
N ASN A 95 -5.04 13.59 -4.17
CA ASN A 95 -6.48 13.49 -3.97
C ASN A 95 -7.20 13.81 -5.30
N VAL A 96 -8.14 12.96 -5.70
CA VAL A 96 -8.96 13.15 -6.91
C VAL A 96 -10.42 12.92 -6.52
N ALA A 97 -11.31 13.86 -6.86
CA ALA A 97 -12.73 13.76 -6.56
C ALA A 97 -13.33 12.43 -7.06
N TRP A 98 -14.29 11.88 -6.30
CA TRP A 98 -14.86 10.55 -6.52
C TRP A 98 -15.26 10.27 -7.98
N ASP A 99 -16.06 11.14 -8.59
CA ASP A 99 -16.56 10.92 -9.96
C ASP A 99 -15.44 10.88 -11.00
N ASP A 100 -14.41 11.72 -10.80
CA ASP A 100 -13.24 11.80 -11.67
C ASP A 100 -12.26 10.64 -11.43
N TYR A 101 -12.19 10.11 -10.21
CA TYR A 101 -11.22 9.11 -9.78
C TYR A 101 -11.29 7.87 -10.69
N TRP A 102 -12.50 7.40 -10.93
CA TRP A 102 -12.76 6.16 -11.69
C TRP A 102 -12.48 6.29 -13.20
N THR A 103 -12.36 7.52 -13.71
CA THR A 103 -11.90 7.75 -15.08
C THR A 103 -10.38 7.97 -15.13
N LYS A 104 -9.84 8.76 -14.19
CA LYS A 104 -8.42 9.15 -14.20
C LYS A 104 -7.48 8.04 -13.76
N LEU A 105 -7.85 7.23 -12.75
CA LEU A 105 -6.98 6.17 -12.25
C LEU A 105 -6.70 5.10 -13.31
N PRO A 106 -7.70 4.48 -14.00
CA PRO A 106 -7.42 3.49 -15.03
C PRO A 106 -6.53 4.02 -16.16
N LEU A 107 -6.73 5.28 -16.57
CA LEU A 107 -5.89 5.91 -17.59
C LEU A 107 -4.44 6.06 -17.12
N ALA A 108 -4.23 6.43 -15.85
CA ALA A 108 -2.89 6.52 -15.26
C ALA A 108 -2.22 5.14 -15.16
N LEU A 109 -2.98 4.12 -14.73
CA LEU A 109 -2.48 2.75 -14.55
C LEU A 109 -2.16 2.03 -15.89
N LYS A 110 -2.85 2.38 -16.99
CA LYS A 110 -2.48 1.94 -18.35
C LYS A 110 -1.17 2.54 -18.84
N GLY A 111 -0.80 3.70 -18.32
CA GLY A 111 0.43 4.40 -18.66
C GLY A 111 1.65 3.86 -17.89
N LYS A 112 2.84 4.38 -18.22
CA LYS A 112 4.10 4.02 -17.52
C LYS A 112 4.33 4.79 -16.21
N SER A 113 3.47 5.76 -15.90
CA SER A 113 3.64 6.70 -14.77
C SER A 113 2.45 6.69 -13.82
N GLY A 114 1.71 5.57 -13.75
CA GLY A 114 0.64 5.39 -12.77
C GLY A 114 1.17 5.39 -11.33
N PRO A 115 0.29 5.62 -10.34
CA PRO A 115 0.71 5.60 -8.95
C PRO A 115 1.14 4.21 -8.50
N ALA A 116 2.08 4.17 -7.55
CA ALA A 116 2.53 2.93 -6.93
C ALA A 116 1.47 2.38 -5.97
N LEU A 117 0.70 3.26 -5.33
CA LEU A 117 -0.41 2.91 -4.46
C LEU A 117 -1.68 3.67 -4.84
N PHE A 118 -2.82 3.01 -4.72
CA PHE A 118 -4.11 3.61 -5.02
C PHE A 118 -5.21 2.91 -4.22
N ASN A 119 -6.27 3.63 -3.91
CA ASN A 119 -7.45 3.04 -3.28
C ASN A 119 -8.35 2.37 -4.32
N ILE A 120 -9.05 1.33 -3.86
CA ILE A 120 -10.07 0.62 -4.61
C ILE A 120 -11.34 0.64 -3.76
N HIS A 121 -12.46 1.03 -4.36
CA HIS A 121 -13.77 0.83 -3.75
C HIS A 121 -14.33 -0.50 -4.27
N ASN A 122 -14.96 -1.30 -3.41
CA ASN A 122 -15.48 -2.62 -3.78
C ASN A 122 -16.43 -2.58 -5.00
N SER A 123 -17.26 -1.52 -5.12
CA SER A 123 -18.14 -1.34 -6.28
C SER A 123 -17.41 -1.03 -7.61
N LYS A 124 -16.09 -0.89 -7.58
CA LYS A 124 -15.22 -0.56 -8.72
C LYS A 124 -14.10 -1.60 -8.89
N ASP A 125 -14.21 -2.72 -8.19
CA ASP A 125 -13.25 -3.82 -8.24
C ASP A 125 -12.94 -4.25 -9.68
N GLU A 126 -13.96 -4.62 -10.45
CA GLU A 126 -13.80 -5.12 -11.83
C GLU A 126 -13.06 -4.12 -12.74
N LEU A 127 -13.27 -2.82 -12.51
CA LEU A 127 -12.64 -1.74 -13.27
C LEU A 127 -11.14 -1.62 -12.95
N ILE A 128 -10.74 -1.81 -11.69
CA ILE A 128 -9.37 -1.51 -11.22
C ILE A 128 -8.51 -2.76 -11.07
N ARG A 129 -9.09 -3.90 -10.66
CA ARG A 129 -8.40 -5.16 -10.39
C ARG A 129 -7.43 -5.61 -11.50
N PRO A 130 -7.73 -5.47 -12.81
CA PRO A 130 -6.79 -5.86 -13.87
C PRO A 130 -5.44 -5.11 -13.83
N TYR A 131 -5.37 -3.97 -13.15
CA TYR A 131 -4.16 -3.16 -13.00
C TYR A 131 -3.42 -3.40 -11.67
N ALA A 132 -4.03 -4.13 -10.74
CA ALA A 132 -3.43 -4.41 -9.44
C ALA A 132 -2.41 -5.56 -9.55
N ALA A 133 -1.24 -5.35 -8.94
CA ALA A 133 -0.24 -6.40 -8.80
C ALA A 133 -0.66 -7.42 -7.74
N ASP A 134 -0.19 -8.65 -7.90
CA ASP A 134 -0.41 -9.70 -6.90
C ASP A 134 0.32 -9.37 -5.60
N TYR A 135 -0.34 -9.57 -4.47
CA TYR A 135 0.36 -9.63 -3.19
C TYR A 135 1.08 -10.97 -3.10
N ASN A 136 2.42 -10.92 -3.12
CA ASN A 136 3.27 -12.10 -2.96
C ASN A 136 3.48 -12.41 -1.47
N VAL A 137 2.41 -12.87 -0.81
CA VAL A 137 2.41 -13.23 0.61
C VAL A 137 1.79 -14.61 0.82
N ASP A 138 2.05 -15.18 2.00
CA ASP A 138 1.36 -16.39 2.42
C ASP A 138 -0.14 -16.11 2.58
N LYS A 139 -0.95 -16.82 1.79
CA LYS A 139 -2.40 -16.63 1.73
C LYS A 139 -3.07 -16.97 3.07
N ALA A 140 -2.68 -18.09 3.69
CA ALA A 140 -3.31 -18.53 4.94
C ALA A 140 -3.02 -17.53 6.08
N ALA A 141 -1.79 -17.02 6.14
CA ALA A 141 -1.41 -15.98 7.09
C ALA A 141 -2.14 -14.66 6.83
N MET A 142 -2.32 -14.29 5.56
CA MET A 142 -3.10 -13.12 5.19
C MET A 142 -4.57 -13.26 5.56
N GLU A 143 -5.21 -14.40 5.29
CA GLU A 143 -6.61 -14.66 5.64
C GLU A 143 -6.82 -14.68 7.17
N ALA A 144 -5.86 -15.24 7.93
CA ALA A 144 -5.93 -15.27 9.39
C ALA A 144 -5.89 -13.86 10.02
N ASP A 145 -5.10 -12.94 9.45
CA ASP A 145 -4.99 -11.57 9.95
C ASP A 145 -6.01 -10.61 9.28
N TYR A 146 -6.46 -10.91 8.06
CA TYR A 146 -7.39 -10.12 7.22
C TYR A 146 -8.50 -11.01 6.65
N SER A 147 -9.49 -11.35 7.48
CA SER A 147 -10.54 -12.32 7.11
C SER A 147 -11.35 -11.98 5.86
N SER A 148 -11.37 -10.72 5.43
CA SER A 148 -12.04 -10.29 4.19
C SER A 148 -11.17 -10.40 2.93
N SER A 149 -9.88 -10.72 3.05
CA SER A 149 -8.95 -10.74 1.91
C SER A 149 -9.37 -11.71 0.80
N VAL A 150 -10.10 -12.77 1.16
CA VAL A 150 -10.62 -13.77 0.22
C VAL A 150 -11.58 -13.15 -0.82
N ALA A 151 -12.30 -12.08 -0.45
CA ALA A 151 -13.17 -11.36 -1.39
C ALA A 151 -12.39 -10.65 -2.51
N HIS A 152 -11.09 -10.43 -2.31
CA HIS A 152 -10.21 -9.65 -3.18
C HIS A 152 -9.23 -10.52 -3.96
N GLU A 153 -9.51 -11.82 -4.03
CA GLU A 153 -8.75 -12.80 -4.82
C GLU A 153 -9.17 -12.81 -6.28
N ASP A 154 -8.21 -12.88 -7.20
CA ASP A 154 -8.50 -13.23 -8.59
C ASP A 154 -8.87 -14.71 -8.76
N SER A 155 -9.18 -15.10 -10.01
CA SER A 155 -9.56 -16.49 -10.35
C SER A 155 -8.47 -17.53 -10.03
N ASN A 156 -7.23 -17.10 -9.78
CA ASN A 156 -6.11 -17.96 -9.44
C ASN A 156 -5.85 -17.98 -7.91
N GLY A 157 -6.72 -17.36 -7.12
CA GLY A 157 -6.60 -17.28 -5.66
C GLY A 157 -5.54 -16.29 -5.18
N LYS A 158 -5.12 -15.33 -6.03
CA LYS A 158 -4.15 -14.30 -5.66
C LYS A 158 -4.87 -13.05 -5.17
N VAL A 159 -4.61 -12.65 -3.92
CA VAL A 159 -5.14 -11.40 -3.35
C VAL A 159 -4.49 -10.20 -4.06
N LYS A 160 -5.34 -9.27 -4.50
CA LYS A 160 -4.94 -8.06 -5.24
C LYS A 160 -4.85 -6.82 -4.36
N TYR A 161 -5.64 -6.78 -3.29
CA TYR A 161 -5.69 -5.69 -2.32
C TYR A 161 -6.33 -6.15 -1.02
N ILE A 162 -6.25 -5.30 0.00
CA ILE A 162 -6.81 -5.52 1.33
C ILE A 162 -7.64 -4.30 1.74
N ASP A 163 -8.61 -4.52 2.64
CA ASP A 163 -9.45 -3.44 3.12
C ASP A 163 -8.67 -2.52 4.07
N SER A 164 -8.58 -1.23 3.73
CA SER A 164 -8.07 -0.18 4.61
C SER A 164 -9.16 0.43 5.50
N VAL A 165 -10.41 0.41 5.01
CA VAL A 165 -11.62 0.85 5.72
C VAL A 165 -12.75 -0.10 5.32
N ILE A 166 -13.47 -0.63 6.31
CA ILE A 166 -14.70 -1.39 6.08
C ILE A 166 -15.85 -0.54 6.61
N ASN A 167 -16.59 0.09 5.70
CA ASN A 167 -17.86 0.72 6.03
C ASN A 167 -18.96 -0.32 5.86
N THR A 168 -19.31 -1.01 6.95
CA THR A 168 -20.54 -1.80 7.01
C THR A 168 -21.71 -0.80 7.11
N GLY A 169 -22.05 -0.16 5.99
CA GLY A 169 -23.39 0.43 5.87
C GLY A 169 -24.37 -0.68 6.23
N ASN A 170 -25.26 -0.44 7.20
CA ASN A 170 -26.19 -1.41 7.78
C ASN A 170 -26.54 -2.52 6.78
N ILE A 171 -26.09 -3.73 7.09
CA ILE A 171 -26.58 -4.97 6.47
C ILE A 171 -28.07 -5.10 6.77
#